data_AF-A0A1I2AGK5-F1
#
_entry.id   AF-A0A1I2AGK5-F1
#
_cell.length_a   1.000
_cell.length_b   1.000
_cell.length_c   1.000
_cell.angle_alpha   90.00
_cell.angle_beta   90.00
_cell.angle_gamma   90.00
#
_symmetry.space_group_name_H-M   'P 1'
#
loop_
_entity.id
_entity.type
_entity.pdbx_description
1 polymer ?
#
loop_
_entity_poly.entity_id
_entity_poly.type
_entity_poly.pdbx_seq_one_letter_code
_entity_poly.pdbx_strand_id
1 'polypeptide(L)'
;MEIISRKLAENIKSIVPEHPASVARLQYALSFILNAVFIIVGALLISAFSGRTGGVIAALVSFAILRQASGGIHLKSGTTCVIVSIGVATALSFTPDMSREVLLAINLLNLALVLIFAPTDIEKQSRIPRRFYPLLKLISAAIVCSNLLIGSSIIAVTLLVQCMTLILAKVVKNP
;
A
#
# COMPACT_ATOMS: atom_id res chain seq x y z
N MET A 1 -7.02 -14.91 -7.11
CA MET A 1 -7.90 -13.87 -6.53
C MET A 1 -9.27 -13.83 -7.20
N GLU A 2 -9.32 -13.75 -8.53
CA GLU A 2 -10.54 -13.55 -9.31
C GLU A 2 -11.64 -14.60 -9.11
N ILE A 3 -11.27 -15.88 -9.06
CA ILE A 3 -12.23 -16.98 -8.84
C ILE A 3 -12.87 -16.88 -7.45
N ILE A 4 -12.09 -16.57 -6.42
CA ILE A 4 -12.57 -16.50 -5.03
C ILE A 4 -13.51 -15.30 -4.88
N SER A 5 -13.12 -14.13 -5.39
CA SER A 5 -13.95 -12.93 -5.31
C SER A 5 -15.24 -13.06 -6.12
N ARG A 6 -15.20 -13.73 -7.27
CA ARG A 6 -16.40 -14.00 -8.08
C ARG A 6 -17.37 -14.95 -7.37
N LYS A 7 -16.89 -16.08 -6.86
CA LYS A 7 -17.73 -17.04 -6.13
C LYS A 7 -18.41 -16.38 -4.93
N LEU A 8 -17.68 -15.55 -4.18
CA LEU A 8 -18.25 -14.84 -3.05
C LEU A 8 -19.29 -13.78 -3.48
N ALA A 9 -19.04 -13.06 -4.59
CA ALA A 9 -20.00 -12.11 -5.13
C ALA A 9 -21.30 -12.79 -5.62
N GLU A 10 -21.19 -13.93 -6.29
CA GLU A 10 -22.33 -14.74 -6.74
C GLU A 10 -23.12 -15.29 -5.54
N ASN A 11 -22.44 -15.77 -4.51
CA ASN A 11 -23.08 -16.23 -3.27
C ASN A 11 -23.82 -15.11 -2.52
N ILE A 12 -23.26 -13.91 -2.45
CA ILE A 12 -23.96 -12.77 -1.82
C ILE A 12 -25.24 -12.45 -2.60
N LYS A 13 -25.18 -12.46 -3.94
CA LYS A 13 -26.32 -12.14 -4.80
C LYS A 13 -27.38 -13.25 -4.82
N SER A 14 -26.99 -14.51 -4.60
CA SER A 14 -27.96 -15.62 -4.48
C SER A 14 -28.73 -15.57 -3.15
N ILE A 15 -28.09 -15.11 -2.07
CA ILE A 15 -28.73 -14.93 -0.75
C ILE A 15 -29.54 -13.62 -0.71
N VAL A 16 -29.05 -12.56 -1.34
CA VAL A 16 -29.70 -11.23 -1.38
C VAL A 16 -29.88 -10.76 -2.84
N PRO A 17 -30.91 -11.28 -3.54
CA PRO A 17 -31.14 -10.96 -4.96
C PRO A 17 -31.32 -9.47 -5.23
N GLU A 18 -31.96 -8.74 -4.32
CA GLU A 18 -32.25 -7.30 -4.46
C GLU A 18 -31.07 -6.38 -4.08
N HIS A 19 -29.88 -6.93 -3.82
CA HIS A 19 -28.72 -6.12 -3.45
C HIS A 19 -28.40 -5.06 -4.54
N PRO A 20 -28.23 -3.76 -4.21
CA PRO A 20 -28.11 -2.68 -5.20
C PRO A 20 -26.83 -2.71 -6.05
N ALA A 21 -25.78 -3.38 -5.56
CA ALA A 21 -24.56 -3.62 -6.33
C ALA A 21 -24.68 -4.86 -7.23
N SER A 22 -24.16 -4.75 -8.45
CA SER A 22 -24.01 -5.89 -9.37
C SER A 22 -22.93 -6.86 -8.90
N VAL A 23 -22.99 -8.11 -9.37
CA VAL A 23 -21.96 -9.14 -9.09
C VAL A 23 -20.56 -8.63 -9.43
N ALA A 24 -20.39 -7.93 -10.56
CA ALA A 24 -19.10 -7.35 -10.93
C ALA A 24 -18.58 -6.28 -9.94
N ARG A 25 -19.47 -5.43 -9.42
CA ARG A 25 -19.11 -4.42 -8.40
C ARG A 25 -18.73 -5.08 -7.09
N LEU A 26 -19.46 -6.12 -6.68
CA LEU A 26 -19.15 -6.93 -5.50
C LEU A 26 -17.80 -7.65 -5.66
N GLN A 27 -17.59 -8.32 -6.79
CA GLN A 27 -16.33 -9.01 -7.10
C GLN A 27 -15.13 -8.06 -7.03
N TYR A 28 -15.25 -6.86 -7.58
CA TYR A 28 -14.18 -5.85 -7.52
C TYR A 28 -13.85 -5.45 -6.08
N ALA A 29 -14.86 -5.11 -5.27
CA ALA A 29 -14.68 -4.73 -3.88
C ALA A 29 -14.09 -5.89 -3.04
N LEU A 30 -14.61 -7.10 -3.22
CA LEU A 30 -14.13 -8.30 -2.53
C LEU A 30 -12.70 -8.64 -2.91
N SER A 31 -12.31 -8.47 -4.18
CA SER A 31 -10.92 -8.66 -4.61
C SER A 31 -9.96 -7.75 -3.85
N PHE A 32 -10.34 -6.48 -3.64
CA PHE A 32 -9.53 -5.53 -2.88
C PHE A 32 -9.40 -5.95 -1.40
N ILE A 33 -10.52 -6.30 -0.76
CA ILE A 33 -10.55 -6.74 0.64
C ILE A 33 -9.73 -8.02 0.84
N LEU A 34 -9.95 -9.03 -0.02
CA LEU A 34 -9.24 -10.31 0.05
C LEU A 34 -7.74 -10.12 -0.15
N ASN A 35 -7.30 -9.29 -1.10
CA ASN A 35 -5.88 -8.98 -1.26
C ASN A 35 -5.27 -8.44 0.04
N ALA A 36 -5.93 -7.45 0.67
CA ALA A 36 -5.44 -6.87 1.92
C ALA A 36 -5.37 -7.91 3.04
N VAL A 37 -6.42 -8.72 3.21
CA VAL A 37 -6.46 -9.79 4.22
C VAL A 37 -5.35 -10.81 3.99
N PHE A 38 -5.18 -11.30 2.76
CA PHE A 38 -4.15 -12.28 2.46
C PHE A 38 -2.73 -11.73 2.64
N ILE A 39 -2.49 -10.45 2.30
CA ILE A 39 -1.20 -9.80 2.55
C ILE A 39 -0.92 -9.74 4.05
N ILE A 40 -1.87 -9.24 4.85
CA ILE A 40 -1.70 -9.06 6.29
C ILE A 40 -1.50 -10.42 6.96
N VAL A 41 -2.41 -11.37 6.73
CA VAL A 41 -2.34 -12.70 7.35
C VAL A 41 -1.09 -13.45 6.89
N GLY A 42 -0.80 -13.46 5.59
CA GLY A 42 0.36 -14.17 5.05
C GLY A 42 1.69 -13.61 5.55
N ALA A 43 1.85 -12.27 5.57
CA ALA A 43 3.06 -11.64 6.08
C ALA A 43 3.22 -11.86 7.59
N LEU A 44 2.14 -11.77 8.38
CA LEU A 44 2.20 -12.01 9.82
C LEU A 44 2.56 -13.47 10.14
N LEU A 45 1.98 -14.44 9.42
CA LEU A 45 2.33 -15.85 9.57
C LEU A 45 3.82 -16.10 9.30
N ILE A 46 4.36 -15.57 8.21
CA ILE A 46 5.80 -15.69 7.91
C ILE A 46 6.65 -14.99 8.99
N SER A 47 6.23 -13.81 9.43
CA SER A 47 6.95 -13.04 10.45
C SER A 47 7.01 -13.73 11.82
N ALA A 48 6.00 -14.54 12.14
CA ALA A 48 5.95 -15.31 13.37
C ALA A 48 7.06 -16.37 13.42
N PHE A 49 7.40 -16.98 12.27
CA PHE A 49 8.51 -17.90 12.16
C PHE A 49 9.88 -17.21 12.15
N SER A 50 9.97 -15.98 11.60
CA SER A 50 11.23 -15.24 11.53
C SER A 50 11.55 -14.40 12.78
N GLY A 51 10.60 -14.26 13.72
CA GLY A 51 10.75 -13.41 14.90
C GLY A 51 10.75 -11.91 14.59
N ARG A 52 10.32 -11.50 13.39
CA ARG A 52 10.37 -10.10 12.91
C ARG A 52 9.00 -9.43 12.83
N THR A 53 8.02 -9.90 13.59
CA THR A 53 6.63 -9.43 13.55
C THR A 53 6.51 -7.91 13.72
N GLY A 54 7.26 -7.30 14.65
CA GLY A 54 7.25 -5.84 14.83
C GLY A 54 7.68 -5.07 13.57
N GLY A 55 8.75 -5.53 12.90
CA GLY A 55 9.24 -4.92 11.67
C GLY A 55 8.27 -5.10 10.50
N VAL A 56 7.65 -6.28 10.37
CA VAL A 56 6.63 -6.53 9.34
C VAL A 56 5.39 -5.66 9.57
N ILE A 57 4.92 -5.53 10.82
CA ILE A 57 3.80 -4.64 11.14
C ILE A 57 4.15 -3.19 10.79
N ALA A 58 5.33 -2.71 11.18
CA ALA A 58 5.79 -1.36 10.84
C ALA A 58 5.81 -1.12 9.32
N ALA A 59 6.31 -2.09 8.55
CA ALA A 59 6.33 -2.03 7.10
C ALA A 59 4.90 -2.03 6.51
N LEU A 60 4.04 -2.95 6.92
CA LEU A 60 2.66 -3.02 6.41
C LEU A 60 1.87 -1.74 6.70
N VAL A 61 1.95 -1.25 7.94
CA VAL A 61 1.19 -0.07 8.39
C VAL A 61 1.69 1.20 7.69
N SER A 62 3.00 1.46 7.70
CA SER A 62 3.55 2.68 7.09
C SER A 62 3.35 2.68 5.57
N PHE A 63 3.54 1.54 4.90
CA PHE A 63 3.25 1.40 3.47
C PHE A 63 1.77 1.67 3.18
N ALA A 64 0.85 1.03 3.91
CA ALA A 64 -0.59 1.16 3.68
C ALA A 64 -1.09 2.59 3.94
N ILE A 65 -0.64 3.24 5.01
CA ILE A 65 -1.06 4.61 5.35
C ILE A 65 -0.58 5.59 4.27
N LEU A 66 0.71 5.55 3.90
CA LEU A 66 1.22 6.42 2.84
C LEU A 66 0.52 6.14 1.51
N ARG A 67 0.30 4.86 1.17
CA ARG A 67 -0.38 4.47 -0.08
C ARG A 67 -1.81 4.97 -0.17
N GLN A 68 -2.57 4.97 0.93
CA GLN A 68 -3.93 5.50 0.94
C GLN A 68 -3.99 7.01 0.67
N ALA A 69 -2.96 7.76 1.10
CA ALA A 69 -2.89 9.20 0.85
C ALA A 69 -2.24 9.55 -0.50
N SER A 70 -1.27 8.74 -0.96
CA SER A 70 -0.43 9.07 -2.12
C SER A 70 -0.81 8.32 -3.41
N GLY A 71 -1.46 7.16 -3.31
CA GLY A 71 -1.72 6.27 -4.45
C GLY A 71 -0.50 5.43 -4.85
N GLY A 72 -0.21 5.31 -6.15
CA GLY A 72 0.90 4.52 -6.70
C GLY A 72 0.48 3.27 -7.47
N ILE A 73 1.47 2.51 -7.97
CA ILE A 73 1.22 1.40 -8.90
C ILE A 73 0.47 0.25 -8.23
N HIS A 74 -0.55 -0.28 -8.91
CA HIS A 74 -1.24 -1.50 -8.51
C HIS A 74 -0.97 -2.60 -9.54
N LEU A 75 -0.57 -3.78 -9.07
CA LEU A 75 -0.29 -4.90 -9.97
C LEU A 75 -1.59 -5.41 -10.59
N LYS A 76 -1.56 -5.79 -11.86
CA LYS A 76 -2.75 -6.26 -12.62
C LYS A 76 -3.36 -7.53 -12.02
N SER A 77 -2.53 -8.39 -11.44
CA SER A 77 -2.94 -9.64 -10.81
C SER A 77 -2.98 -9.49 -9.28
N GLY A 78 -4.15 -9.73 -8.69
CA GLY A 78 -4.32 -9.72 -7.23
C GLY A 78 -3.43 -10.75 -6.53
N THR A 79 -3.29 -11.95 -7.10
CA THR A 79 -2.40 -12.99 -6.54
C THR A 79 -0.95 -12.54 -6.55
N THR A 80 -0.49 -11.92 -7.65
CA THR A 80 0.87 -11.38 -7.74
C THR A 80 1.07 -10.22 -6.75
N CYS A 81 0.06 -9.37 -6.56
CA CYS A 81 0.07 -8.34 -5.53
C CYS A 81 0.29 -8.94 -4.14
N VAL A 82 -0.47 -9.99 -3.78
CA VAL A 82 -0.33 -10.66 -2.49
C VAL A 82 1.09 -11.18 -2.28
N ILE A 83 1.61 -11.96 -3.23
CA ILE A 83 2.94 -12.59 -3.12
C ILE A 83 4.04 -11.52 -3.01
N VAL A 84 4.02 -10.53 -3.90
CA VAL A 84 5.03 -9.46 -3.92
C VAL A 84 4.96 -8.62 -2.65
N SER A 85 3.76 -8.24 -2.20
CA SER A 85 3.60 -7.43 -0.99
C SER A 85 4.06 -8.17 0.27
N ILE A 86 3.76 -9.47 0.39
CA ILE A 86 4.26 -10.30 1.50
C ILE A 86 5.79 -10.36 1.47
N GLY A 87 6.38 -10.63 0.29
CA GLY A 87 7.83 -10.71 0.14
C GLY A 87 8.52 -9.40 0.47
N VAL A 88 8.01 -8.27 -0.05
CA VAL A 88 8.56 -6.94 0.21
C VAL A 88 8.42 -6.56 1.69
N ALA A 89 7.25 -6.74 2.31
CA ALA A 89 7.07 -6.42 3.74
C ALA A 89 7.98 -7.28 4.64
N THR A 90 8.15 -8.56 4.29
CA THR A 90 9.07 -9.46 4.99
C THR A 90 10.51 -9.00 4.82
N ALA A 91 10.95 -8.69 3.59
CA ALA A 91 12.30 -8.21 3.32
C ALA A 91 12.61 -6.90 4.06
N LEU A 92 11.66 -5.96 4.06
CA LEU A 92 11.80 -4.67 4.77
C LEU A 92 11.98 -4.84 6.28
N SER A 93 11.43 -5.90 6.88
CA SER A 93 11.60 -6.19 8.31
C SER A 93 13.04 -6.56 8.70
N PHE A 94 13.89 -6.90 7.73
CA PHE A 94 15.33 -7.16 7.93
C PHE A 94 16.20 -5.90 7.73
N THR A 95 15.59 -4.73 7.54
CA THR A 95 16.34 -3.47 7.43
C THR A 95 17.16 -3.23 8.70
N PRO A 96 18.50 -3.07 8.61
CA PRO A 96 19.31 -2.78 9.78
C PRO A 96 19.10 -1.35 10.26
N ASP A 97 19.47 -1.09 11.52
CA ASP A 97 19.48 0.27 12.05
C ASP A 97 20.51 1.13 11.32
N MET A 98 20.09 2.31 10.91
CA MET A 98 20.90 3.26 10.14
C MET A 98 21.37 4.40 11.04
N SER A 99 22.49 5.03 10.67
CA SER A 99 22.93 6.25 11.33
C SER A 99 21.92 7.37 11.14
N ARG A 100 21.97 8.38 12.02
CA ARG A 100 21.06 9.52 11.98
C ARG A 100 21.20 10.32 10.68
N GLU A 101 22.40 10.44 10.11
CA GLU A 101 22.59 11.16 8.85
C GLU A 101 21.93 10.43 7.68
N VAL A 102 22.12 9.10 7.60
CA VAL A 102 21.51 8.27 6.55
C VAL A 102 19.99 8.31 6.65
N LEU A 103 19.46 8.19 7.87
CA LEU A 103 18.03 8.25 8.10
C LEU A 103 17.41 9.60 7.70
N LEU A 104 18.10 10.70 8.02
CA LEU A 104 17.68 12.04 7.62
C LEU A 104 17.69 12.18 6.10
N ALA A 105 18.74 11.72 5.43
CA ALA A 105 18.85 11.76 3.96
C ALA A 105 17.71 11.00 3.29
N ILE A 106 17.38 9.79 3.76
CA ILE A 106 16.26 8.99 3.21
C ILE A 106 14.92 9.70 3.43
N ASN A 107 14.68 10.26 4.62
CA ASN A 107 13.41 10.97 4.88
C ASN A 107 13.28 12.26 4.05
N LEU A 108 14.37 13.00 3.83
CA LEU A 108 14.36 14.17 2.93
C LEU A 108 14.09 13.75 1.48
N LEU A 109 14.68 12.64 1.02
CA LEU A 109 14.39 12.07 -0.28
C LEU A 109 12.91 11.67 -0.41
N ASN A 110 12.37 10.95 0.58
CA ASN A 110 10.95 10.59 0.63
C ASN A 110 10.05 11.82 0.54
N LEU A 111 10.38 12.89 1.27
CA LEU A 111 9.60 14.12 1.27
C LEU A 111 9.61 14.76 -0.11
N ALA A 112 10.77 14.87 -0.74
CA ALA A 112 10.90 15.39 -2.10
C ALA A 112 10.07 14.56 -3.09
N LEU A 113 10.19 13.22 -3.04
CA LEU A 113 9.46 12.32 -3.92
C LEU A 113 7.94 12.44 -3.75
N VAL A 114 7.44 12.49 -2.51
CA VAL A 114 6.00 12.66 -2.27
C VAL A 114 5.51 14.00 -2.77
N LEU A 115 6.25 15.09 -2.54
CA LEU A 115 5.84 16.43 -3.00
C LEU A 115 5.80 16.53 -4.53
N ILE A 116 6.71 15.83 -5.23
CA ILE A 116 6.79 15.81 -6.69
C ILE A 116 5.73 14.88 -7.31
N PHE A 117 5.58 13.66 -6.76
CA PHE A 117 4.83 12.58 -7.42
C PHE A 117 3.45 12.29 -6.81
N ALA A 118 3.15 12.69 -5.57
CA ALA A 118 1.82 12.44 -5.00
C ALA A 118 0.79 13.53 -5.39
N PRO A 119 -0.52 13.22 -5.39
CA PRO A 119 -1.06 11.87 -5.52
C PRO A 119 -0.87 11.34 -6.96
N THR A 120 -0.65 10.04 -7.13
CA THR A 120 -0.57 9.38 -8.44
C THR A 120 -1.58 8.22 -8.52
N ASP A 121 -2.39 8.18 -9.58
CA ASP A 121 -3.35 7.11 -9.89
C ASP A 121 -4.39 6.83 -8.78
N ILE A 122 -4.63 7.80 -7.89
CA ILE A 122 -5.54 7.62 -6.74
C ILE A 122 -7.02 7.58 -7.16
N GLU A 123 -7.37 8.15 -8.31
CA GLU A 123 -8.71 8.06 -8.92
C GLU A 123 -9.11 6.63 -9.31
N LYS A 124 -8.14 5.73 -9.51
CA LYS A 124 -8.41 4.31 -9.81
C LYS A 124 -8.74 3.50 -8.56
N GLN A 125 -8.43 4.05 -7.38
CA GLN A 125 -8.50 3.36 -6.10
C GLN A 125 -9.52 4.01 -5.15
N SER A 126 -9.82 5.30 -5.34
CA SER A 126 -10.75 6.06 -4.50
C SER A 126 -11.69 6.92 -5.34
N ARG A 127 -12.86 7.25 -4.77
CA ARG A 127 -13.81 8.21 -5.37
C ARG A 127 -13.59 9.64 -4.88
N ILE A 128 -12.38 9.95 -4.39
CA ILE A 128 -12.08 11.26 -3.82
C ILE A 128 -12.06 12.32 -4.94
N PRO A 129 -12.87 13.38 -4.85
CA PRO A 129 -12.87 14.45 -5.85
C PRO A 129 -11.50 15.13 -5.96
N ARG A 130 -11.08 15.47 -7.20
CA ARG A 130 -9.77 16.08 -7.50
C ARG A 130 -9.45 17.35 -6.69
N ARG A 131 -10.48 18.09 -6.25
CA ARG A 131 -10.31 19.28 -5.39
C ARG A 131 -9.55 19.00 -4.08
N PHE A 132 -9.56 17.75 -3.59
CA PHE A 132 -8.87 17.36 -2.37
C PHE A 132 -7.43 16.84 -2.61
N TYR A 133 -6.97 16.76 -3.86
CA TYR A 133 -5.63 16.26 -4.17
C TYR A 133 -4.50 17.08 -3.51
N PRO A 134 -4.58 18.42 -3.41
CA PRO A 134 -3.61 19.19 -2.64
C PRO A 134 -3.57 18.79 -1.16
N LEU A 135 -4.73 18.52 -0.55
CA LEU A 135 -4.81 18.05 0.83
C LEU A 135 -4.18 16.66 0.99
N LEU A 136 -4.43 15.74 0.05
CA LEU A 136 -3.82 14.41 0.04
C LEU A 136 -2.29 14.46 -0.08
N LYS A 137 -1.76 15.40 -0.87
CA LYS A 137 -0.31 15.66 -0.94
C LYS A 137 0.23 16.13 0.41
N LEU A 138 -0.46 17.06 1.07
CA LEU A 138 -0.06 17.55 2.39
C LEU A 138 -0.09 16.43 3.44
N ILE A 139 -1.13 15.59 3.44
CA ILE A 139 -1.24 14.41 4.31
C ILE A 139 -0.08 13.44 4.04
N SER A 140 0.23 13.18 2.77
CA SER A 140 1.35 12.30 2.41
C SER A 140 2.69 12.85 2.90
N ALA A 141 2.90 14.17 2.78
CA ALA A 141 4.10 14.82 3.31
C ALA A 141 4.17 14.74 4.85
N ALA A 142 3.04 14.94 5.54
CA ALA A 142 2.95 14.79 7.00
C ALA A 142 3.28 13.37 7.46
N ILE A 143 2.81 12.34 6.74
CA ILE A 143 3.15 10.93 7.00
C ILE A 143 4.65 10.67 6.84
N VAL A 144 5.30 11.26 5.83
CA VAL A 144 6.76 11.12 5.69
C VAL A 144 7.49 11.83 6.83
N CYS A 145 7.06 13.05 7.17
CA CYS A 145 7.66 13.83 8.27
C CYS A 145 7.48 13.16 9.64
N SER A 146 6.44 12.35 9.86
CA SER A 146 6.27 11.67 11.15
C SER A 146 7.43 10.73 11.47
N ASN A 147 8.11 10.18 10.45
CA ASN A 147 9.28 9.33 10.69
C ASN A 147 10.53 10.11 11.14
N LEU A 148 10.57 11.44 10.98
CA LEU A 148 11.61 12.27 11.58
C LEU A 148 11.50 12.31 13.11
N LEU A 149 10.28 12.10 13.64
CA LEU A 149 10.01 12.01 15.09
C LEU A 149 10.21 10.59 15.61
N ILE A 150 9.78 9.58 14.84
CA ILE A 150 9.87 8.17 15.23
C ILE A 150 11.30 7.64 15.13
N GLY A 151 12.06 8.08 14.11
CA GLY A 151 13.45 7.67 13.94
C GLY A 151 13.63 6.21 13.48
N SER A 152 12.64 5.60 12.83
CA SER A 152 12.71 4.17 12.45
C SER A 152 13.31 3.96 11.05
N SER A 153 14.36 3.15 10.96
CA SER A 153 14.97 2.74 9.68
C SER A 153 14.03 1.90 8.82
N ILE A 154 13.28 0.97 9.44
CA ILE A 154 12.28 0.15 8.74
C ILE A 154 11.21 1.04 8.10
N ILE A 155 10.67 2.01 8.84
CA ILE A 155 9.66 2.92 8.32
C ILE A 155 10.26 3.80 7.21
N ALA A 156 11.47 4.32 7.36
CA ALA A 156 12.12 5.15 6.35
C ALA A 156 12.24 4.44 4.99
N VAL A 157 12.76 3.21 5.00
CA VAL A 157 12.93 2.41 3.77
C VAL A 157 11.58 1.98 3.22
N THR A 158 10.61 1.67 4.09
CA THR A 158 9.25 1.33 3.64
C THR A 158 8.60 2.50 2.90
N LEU A 159 8.69 3.71 3.47
CA LEU A 159 8.16 4.92 2.83
C LEU A 159 8.88 5.19 1.50
N LEU A 160 10.18 4.91 1.41
CA LEU A 160 10.94 5.02 0.16
C LEU A 160 10.45 4.05 -0.90
N VAL A 161 10.27 2.77 -0.55
CA VAL A 161 9.70 1.76 -1.46
C VAL A 161 8.32 2.20 -1.93
N GLN A 162 7.49 2.76 -1.05
CA GLN A 162 6.19 3.29 -1.45
C GLN A 162 6.31 4.51 -2.37
N CYS A 163 7.26 5.42 -2.14
CA CYS A 163 7.52 6.55 -3.05
C CYS A 163 7.95 6.07 -4.44
N MET A 164 8.76 5.01 -4.54
CA MET A 164 9.14 4.39 -5.81
C MET A 164 7.93 3.89 -6.60
N THR A 165 6.88 3.41 -5.92
CA THR A 165 5.64 3.00 -6.60
C THR A 165 4.91 4.17 -7.27
N LEU A 166 5.10 5.41 -6.79
CA LEU A 166 4.55 6.62 -7.42
C LEU A 166 5.27 6.92 -8.73
N ILE A 167 6.61 6.81 -8.74
CA ILE A 167 7.42 7.00 -9.96
C ILE A 167 7.05 5.95 -11.01
N LEU A 168 7.04 4.67 -10.61
CA LEU A 168 6.73 3.56 -11.52
C LEU A 168 5.33 3.70 -12.13
N ALA A 169 4.34 4.15 -11.35
CA ALA A 169 3.00 4.40 -11.89
C ALA A 169 2.98 5.50 -12.96
N LYS A 170 3.87 6.49 -12.87
CA LYS A 170 3.98 7.57 -13.86
C LYS A 170 4.75 7.13 -15.12
N VAL A 171 5.84 6.38 -14.95
CA VAL A 171 6.69 5.88 -16.05
C VAL A 171 5.97 4.82 -16.89
N VAL A 172 5.34 3.83 -16.25
CA VAL A 172 4.61 2.75 -16.96
C VAL A 172 3.40 3.27 -17.76
N LYS A 173 2.95 4.50 -17.48
CA LYS A 173 1.86 5.18 -18.18
C LYS A 173 2.28 5.92 -19.45
N ASN A 174 3.60 6.03 -19.71
CA ASN A 174 4.17 6.50 -20.97
C ASN A 174 4.74 5.32 -21.78
N PRO A 175 3.91 4.46 -22.41
CA PRO A 175 4.36 3.72 -23.59
C PRO A 175 4.46 4.65 -24.81
#